data_AF-R7W9G0-F1
#
_entry.id   AF-R7W9G0-F1
#
_cell.length_a   1.000
_cell.length_b   1.000
_cell.length_c   1.000
_cell.angle_alpha   90.00
_cell.angle_beta   90.00
_cell.angle_gamma   90.00
#
_symmetry.space_group_name_H-M   'P 1'
#
loop_
_entity.id
_entity.type
_entity.pdbx_description
1 polymer ?
#
loop_
_entity_poly.entity_id
_entity_poly.type
_entity_poly.pdbx_seq_one_letter_code
_entity_poly.pdbx_strand_id
1 'polypeptide(L)'
;MGRGVVPSLADIVVNKYKLRADVRSVHISGMGCSAGVISLEVARNLLQAAPRGARALMVSTESTSLINYTGKNRAMLLPAALFHMGAAAVLLSTSSSKSRFRLTHIVRTVTAAQDRVYQCAYQEEDDVGEMGINLSKELVAVAGDTLHTNILGIGSLVLPP
;
A
#
# COMPACT_ATOMS: atom_id res chain seq x y z
N MET A 1 -19.04 5.15 -5.72
CA MET A 1 -18.89 4.30 -6.93
C MET A 1 -17.58 4.68 -7.63
N GLY A 2 -16.75 3.69 -7.96
CA GLY A 2 -15.28 3.77 -7.97
C GLY A 2 -14.60 4.74 -8.93
N ARG A 3 -13.65 5.53 -8.41
CA ARG A 3 -12.56 6.14 -9.19
C ARG A 3 -11.41 5.13 -9.35
N GLY A 4 -11.69 3.97 -9.93
CA GLY A 4 -10.63 3.07 -10.39
C GLY A 4 -9.97 3.67 -11.63
N VAL A 5 -8.65 3.74 -11.68
CA VAL A 5 -7.94 4.24 -12.87
C VAL A 5 -8.05 3.18 -13.96
N VAL A 6 -8.69 3.51 -15.09
CA VAL A 6 -8.78 2.67 -16.29
C VAL A 6 -8.16 3.44 -17.46
N PRO A 7 -7.09 2.93 -18.11
CA PRO A 7 -6.40 1.66 -17.84
C PRO A 7 -5.67 1.65 -16.49
N SER A 8 -5.47 0.46 -15.91
CA SER A 8 -4.75 0.35 -14.63
C SER A 8 -3.28 0.73 -14.80
N LEU A 9 -2.60 1.09 -13.70
CA LEU A 9 -1.16 1.36 -13.73
C LEU A 9 -0.38 0.17 -14.29
N ALA A 10 -0.78 -1.05 -13.95
CA ALA A 10 -0.11 -2.25 -14.43
C ALA A 10 -0.21 -2.37 -15.96
N ASP A 11 -1.38 -2.08 -16.53
CA ASP A 11 -1.59 -2.08 -17.98
C ASP A 11 -0.79 -0.96 -18.68
N ILE A 12 -0.72 0.23 -18.06
CA ILE A 12 0.11 1.33 -18.55
C ILE A 12 1.58 0.91 -18.61
N VAL A 13 2.09 0.25 -17.57
CA VAL A 13 3.47 -0.27 -17.53
C VAL A 13 3.70 -1.32 -18.61
N VAL A 14 2.80 -2.30 -18.74
CA VAL A 14 2.87 -3.35 -19.77
C VAL A 14 2.91 -2.72 -21.17
N ASN A 15 1.99 -1.80 -21.45
CA ASN A 15 1.90 -1.15 -22.76
C ASN A 15 3.08 -0.21 -23.03
N LYS A 16 3.54 0.55 -22.04
CA LYS A 16 4.63 1.53 -22.20
C LYS A 16 5.96 0.84 -22.48
N TYR A 17 6.26 -0.24 -21.76
CA TYR A 17 7.53 -0.97 -21.90
C TYR A 17 7.45 -2.15 -22.86
N LYS A 18 6.29 -2.36 -23.51
CA LYS A 18 6.05 -3.48 -24.45
C LYS A 18 6.46 -4.81 -23.82
N LEU A 19 5.98 -5.04 -22.60
CA LEU A 19 6.27 -6.29 -21.91
C LEU A 19 5.71 -7.47 -22.70
N ARG A 20 6.38 -8.61 -22.55
CA ARG A 20 6.03 -9.90 -23.15
C ARG A 20 4.55 -10.25 -22.96
N ALA A 21 3.95 -10.84 -23.99
CA ALA A 21 2.51 -11.10 -24.06
C ALA A 21 1.99 -12.08 -22.99
N ASP A 22 2.86 -12.90 -22.41
CA ASP A 22 2.54 -13.86 -21.35
C ASP A 22 2.77 -13.29 -19.93
N VAL A 23 2.95 -11.97 -19.79
CA VAL A 23 3.07 -11.33 -18.48
C VAL A 23 1.76 -11.45 -17.70
N ARG A 24 1.85 -11.88 -16.45
CA ARG A 24 0.70 -11.89 -15.53
C ARG A 24 0.65 -10.55 -14.83
N SER A 25 -0.37 -9.75 -15.14
CA SER A 25 -0.60 -8.42 -14.58
C SER A 25 -1.55 -8.50 -13.38
N VAL A 26 -1.23 -7.81 -12.30
CA VAL A 26 -2.09 -7.69 -11.11
C VAL A 26 -2.11 -6.22 -10.68
N HIS A 27 -3.29 -5.66 -10.50
CA HIS A 27 -3.49 -4.31 -9.98
C HIS A 27 -4.15 -4.38 -8.60
N ILE A 28 -3.49 -3.81 -7.59
CA ILE A 28 -4.00 -3.73 -6.22
C ILE A 28 -4.22 -2.24 -5.90
N SER A 29 -5.44 -1.89 -5.50
CA SER A 29 -5.85 -0.53 -5.18
C SER A 29 -6.70 -0.51 -3.91
N GLY A 30 -6.81 0.64 -3.24
CA GLY A 30 -7.70 0.82 -2.08
C GLY A 30 -7.15 0.33 -0.74
N MET A 31 -5.89 -0.12 -0.69
CA MET A 31 -5.26 -0.61 0.55
C MET A 31 -4.53 0.47 1.36
N GLY A 32 -4.53 1.72 0.88
CA GLY A 32 -3.80 2.84 1.50
C GLY A 32 -2.30 2.56 1.69
N CYS A 33 -1.73 3.09 2.77
CA CYS A 33 -0.30 2.97 3.08
C CYS A 33 0.20 1.51 3.23
N SER A 34 -0.71 0.55 3.41
CA SER A 34 -0.36 -0.87 3.51
C SER A 34 -0.14 -1.55 2.15
N ALA A 35 -0.52 -0.89 1.05
CA ALA A 35 -0.47 -1.45 -0.31
C ALA A 35 0.90 -2.02 -0.68
N GLY A 36 1.99 -1.39 -0.23
CA GLY A 36 3.35 -1.84 -0.50
C GLY A 36 3.62 -3.26 0.03
N VAL A 37 3.43 -3.48 1.32
CA VAL A 37 3.69 -4.80 1.96
C VAL A 37 2.72 -5.86 1.44
N ILE A 38 1.47 -5.48 1.16
CA ILE A 38 0.46 -6.39 0.58
C ILE A 38 0.88 -6.85 -0.81
N SER A 39 1.30 -5.91 -1.67
CA SER A 39 1.75 -6.22 -3.02
C SER A 39 3.01 -7.08 -3.01
N LEU A 40 3.92 -6.84 -2.05
CA LEU A 40 5.12 -7.65 -1.86
C LEU A 40 4.77 -9.09 -1.50
N GLU A 41 3.80 -9.29 -0.61
CA GLU A 41 3.31 -10.62 -0.23
C GLU A 41 2.62 -11.34 -1.41
N VAL A 42 1.77 -10.64 -2.15
CA VAL A 42 1.13 -11.21 -3.36
C VAL A 42 2.20 -11.63 -4.36
N ALA A 43 3.19 -10.78 -4.63
CA ALA A 43 4.30 -11.11 -5.52
C ALA A 43 5.12 -12.30 -5.03
N ARG A 44 5.42 -12.38 -3.73
CA ARG A 44 6.09 -13.55 -3.11
C ARG A 44 5.30 -14.83 -3.35
N ASN A 45 4.02 -14.84 -3.05
CA ASN A 45 3.17 -16.03 -3.19
C ASN A 45 3.06 -16.48 -4.65
N LEU A 46 2.93 -15.54 -5.59
CA LEU A 46 2.94 -15.84 -7.02
C LEU A 46 4.27 -16.43 -7.48
N LEU A 47 5.41 -15.89 -6.99
CA LEU A 47 6.74 -16.41 -7.31
C LEU A 47 6.99 -17.80 -6.72
N GLN A 48 6.46 -18.09 -5.53
CA GLN A 48 6.58 -19.42 -4.91
C GLN A 48 5.88 -20.51 -5.74
N ALA A 49 4.80 -20.16 -6.45
CA ALA A 49 4.11 -21.06 -7.37
C ALA A 49 4.70 -21.06 -8.80
N ALA A 50 5.71 -20.23 -9.08
CA ALA A 50 6.28 -20.05 -10.41
C ALA A 50 7.54 -20.91 -10.63
N PRO A 51 7.92 -21.19 -11.89
CA PRO A 51 9.16 -21.89 -12.20
C PRO A 51 10.42 -21.17 -11.66
N ARG A 52 11.51 -21.94 -11.49
CA ARG A 52 12.82 -21.36 -11.14
C ARG A 52 13.26 -20.34 -12.19
N GLY A 53 13.78 -19.21 -11.72
CA GLY A 53 14.19 -18.09 -12.56
C GLY A 53 13.07 -17.09 -12.89
N ALA A 54 11.84 -17.31 -12.39
CA ALA A 54 10.76 -16.35 -12.50
C ALA A 54 11.09 -15.02 -11.79
N ARG A 55 10.52 -13.93 -12.33
CA ARG A 55 10.68 -12.56 -11.83
C ARG A 55 9.34 -11.87 -11.70
N ALA A 56 9.19 -11.03 -10.69
CA ALA A 56 8.03 -10.18 -10.50
C ALA A 56 8.49 -8.73 -10.31
N LEU A 57 7.94 -7.83 -11.13
CA LEU A 57 8.11 -6.39 -10.96
C LEU A 57 6.92 -5.86 -10.17
N MET A 58 7.18 -5.36 -8.97
CA MET A 58 6.19 -4.65 -8.17
C MET A 58 6.43 -3.15 -8.35
N VAL A 59 5.37 -2.40 -8.65
CA VAL A 59 5.38 -0.94 -8.72
C VAL A 59 4.29 -0.42 -7.80
N SER A 60 4.64 0.50 -6.91
CA SER A 60 3.71 1.20 -6.03
C SER A 60 3.82 2.70 -6.30
N THR A 61 2.70 3.39 -6.41
CA THR A 61 2.65 4.83 -6.58
C THR A 61 1.53 5.42 -5.74
N GLU A 62 1.77 6.60 -5.22
CA GLU A 62 0.82 7.37 -4.43
C GLU A 62 0.63 8.73 -5.10
N SER A 63 -0.65 9.06 -5.34
CA SER A 63 -1.05 10.34 -5.91
C SER A 63 -1.99 11.04 -4.94
N THR A 64 -1.78 12.34 -4.74
CA THR A 64 -2.58 13.17 -3.84
C THR A 64 -3.85 13.71 -4.50
N SER A 65 -4.22 13.26 -5.71
CA SER A 65 -5.43 13.72 -6.39
C SER A 65 -6.73 13.45 -5.61
N LEU A 66 -6.74 12.50 -4.68
CA LEU A 66 -7.87 12.20 -3.80
C LEU A 66 -7.94 13.10 -2.56
N ILE A 67 -6.91 13.92 -2.33
CA ILE A 67 -6.75 14.80 -1.16
C ILE A 67 -7.11 16.26 -1.51
N ASN A 68 -7.68 16.51 -2.69
CA ASN A 68 -8.06 17.84 -3.13
C ASN A 68 -9.35 18.34 -2.45
N TYR A 69 -9.25 18.67 -1.16
CA TYR A 69 -10.32 19.22 -0.35
C TYR A 69 -10.31 20.76 -0.38
N THR A 70 -11.45 21.34 -0.74
CA THR A 70 -11.64 22.80 -0.92
C THR A 70 -12.42 23.48 0.21
N GLY A 71 -12.93 22.70 1.17
CA GLY A 71 -13.67 23.22 2.31
C GLY A 71 -12.78 23.78 3.42
N LYS A 72 -13.38 24.00 4.60
CA LYS A 72 -12.73 24.66 5.75
C LYS A 72 -12.50 23.75 6.96
N ASN A 73 -12.93 22.49 6.88
CA ASN A 73 -12.73 21.53 7.95
C ASN A 73 -11.23 21.23 8.13
N ARG A 74 -10.70 21.55 9.31
CA ARG A 74 -9.28 21.38 9.61
C ARG A 74 -8.82 19.94 9.51
N ALA A 75 -9.64 18.98 9.95
CA ALA A 75 -9.29 17.56 9.91
C ALA A 75 -9.16 17.03 8.47
N MET A 76 -9.89 17.65 7.52
CA MET A 76 -9.83 17.34 6.09
C MET A 76 -8.78 18.12 5.31
N LEU A 77 -8.27 19.24 5.86
CA LEU A 77 -7.13 19.97 5.31
C LEU A 77 -5.78 19.32 5.66
N LEU A 78 -5.69 18.65 6.82
CA LEU A 78 -4.45 17.99 7.28
C LEU A 78 -3.84 17.01 6.26
N PRO A 79 -4.61 16.11 5.61
CA PRO A 79 -4.08 15.26 4.55
C PRO A 79 -3.23 15.99 3.50
N ALA A 80 -3.65 17.19 3.07
CA ALA A 80 -2.95 17.95 2.03
C ALA A 80 -1.58 18.48 2.49
N ALA A 81 -1.38 18.63 3.81
CA ALA A 81 -0.11 19.03 4.41
C ALA A 81 0.79 17.83 4.76
N LEU A 82 0.21 16.67 5.03
CA LEU A 82 0.95 15.48 5.49
C LEU A 82 1.39 14.58 4.33
N PHE A 83 0.53 14.36 3.35
CA PHE A 83 0.77 13.38 2.31
C PHE A 83 1.45 13.99 1.09
N HIS A 84 2.37 13.23 0.53
CA HIS A 84 3.15 13.61 -0.64
C HIS A 84 2.97 12.56 -1.73
N MET A 85 3.25 12.95 -2.97
CA MET A 85 3.26 12.01 -4.08
C MET A 85 4.58 11.26 -4.11
N GLY A 86 4.52 9.98 -4.49
CA GLY A 86 5.70 9.13 -4.54
C GLY A 86 5.51 7.91 -5.42
N ALA A 87 6.63 7.29 -5.78
CA ALA A 87 6.63 6.00 -6.44
C ALA A 87 7.85 5.19 -6.02
N ALA A 88 7.66 3.87 -5.93
CA ALA A 88 8.71 2.91 -5.65
C ALA A 88 8.51 1.67 -6.52
N ALA A 89 9.61 1.01 -6.87
CA ALA A 89 9.58 -0.25 -7.60
C ALA A 89 10.59 -1.24 -7.04
N VAL A 90 10.21 -2.52 -7.00
CA VAL A 90 11.05 -3.63 -6.53
C VAL A 90 10.96 -4.77 -7.54
N LEU A 91 12.12 -5.34 -7.88
CA LEU A 91 12.22 -6.55 -8.70
C LEU A 91 12.51 -7.75 -7.80
N LEU A 92 11.59 -8.70 -7.77
CA LEU A 92 11.70 -9.97 -7.04
C LEU A 92 12.07 -11.10 -7.99
N SER A 93 12.74 -12.13 -7.46
CA SER A 93 13.25 -13.27 -8.23
C SER A 93 13.27 -14.53 -7.37
N THR A 94 13.02 -15.69 -7.98
CA THR A 94 13.23 -17.01 -7.35
C THR A 94 14.68 -17.47 -7.37
N SER A 95 15.58 -16.67 -7.96
CA SER A 95 17.04 -16.91 -8.00
C SER A 95 17.80 -15.81 -7.25
N SER A 96 18.79 -16.22 -6.46
CA SER A 96 19.71 -15.35 -5.70
C SER A 96 20.83 -14.75 -6.54
N SER A 97 21.03 -15.20 -7.79
CA SER A 97 22.18 -14.84 -8.63
C SER A 97 22.41 -13.34 -8.83
N LYS A 98 21.35 -12.51 -8.76
CA LYS A 98 21.42 -11.05 -8.90
C LYS A 98 20.66 -10.31 -7.78
N SER A 99 20.47 -10.94 -6.62
CA SER A 99 19.70 -10.34 -5.52
C SER A 99 20.58 -9.47 -4.62
N ARG A 100 20.16 -8.23 -4.35
CA ARG A 100 20.78 -7.37 -3.33
C ARG A 100 20.32 -7.69 -1.91
N PHE A 101 19.08 -8.14 -1.77
CA PHE A 101 18.44 -8.47 -0.50
C PHE A 101 17.70 -9.80 -0.64
N ARG A 102 17.55 -10.51 0.48
CA ARG A 102 16.73 -11.72 0.59
C ARG A 102 15.51 -11.40 1.45
N LEU A 103 14.32 -11.63 0.90
CA LEU A 103 13.07 -11.51 1.64
C LEU A 103 12.89 -12.74 2.54
N THR A 104 13.08 -12.57 3.84
CA THR A 104 13.00 -13.66 4.83
C THR A 104 11.62 -13.77 5.45
N HIS A 105 11.08 -12.65 5.94
CA HIS A 105 9.81 -12.60 6.64
C HIS A 105 8.94 -11.46 6.10
N ILE A 106 7.62 -11.66 6.13
CA ILE A 106 6.63 -10.61 5.96
C ILE A 106 5.62 -10.78 7.09
N VAL A 107 5.38 -9.73 7.86
CA VAL A 107 4.40 -9.72 8.94
C VAL A 107 3.41 -8.61 8.66
N ARG A 108 2.12 -8.93 8.77
CA ARG A 108 1.02 -7.98 8.59
C ARG A 108 0.21 -7.93 9.87
N THR A 109 -0.11 -6.71 10.30
CA THR A 109 -1.01 -6.46 11.43
C THR A 109 -2.24 -5.77 10.91
N VAL A 110 -3.43 -6.29 11.25
CA VAL A 110 -4.72 -5.72 10.84
C VAL A 110 -5.59 -5.57 12.09
N THR A 111 -5.94 -4.33 12.40
CA THR A 111 -6.74 -3.95 13.57
C THR A 111 -8.06 -3.28 13.16
N ALA A 112 -8.40 -3.34 11.86
CA ALA A 112 -9.56 -2.67 11.27
C ALA A 112 -10.93 -3.14 11.79
N ALA A 113 -10.99 -4.25 12.53
CA ALA A 113 -12.22 -4.69 13.20
C ALA A 113 -12.60 -3.81 14.41
N GLN A 114 -11.71 -2.93 14.87
CA GLN A 114 -11.98 -1.98 15.94
C GLN A 114 -12.52 -0.68 15.37
N ASP A 115 -13.67 -0.21 15.85
CA ASP A 115 -14.34 1.00 15.32
C ASP A 115 -13.43 2.24 15.34
N ARG A 116 -12.65 2.42 16.42
CA ARG A 116 -11.69 3.52 16.55
C ARG A 116 -10.63 3.50 15.43
N VAL A 117 -10.19 2.30 15.02
CA VAL A 117 -9.21 2.13 13.94
C VAL A 117 -9.89 2.30 12.58
N TYR A 118 -11.07 1.72 12.40
CA TYR A 118 -11.85 1.81 11.17
C TYR A 118 -12.19 3.27 10.82
N GLN A 119 -12.54 4.07 11.82
CA GLN A 119 -12.91 5.49 11.68
C GLN A 119 -11.70 6.45 11.73
N CYS A 120 -10.45 5.95 11.75
CA CYS A 120 -9.29 6.82 11.97
C CYS A 120 -8.94 7.69 10.74
N ALA A 121 -9.23 7.19 9.55
CA ALA A 121 -9.05 7.87 8.28
C ALA A 121 -10.19 7.45 7.36
N TYR A 122 -11.14 8.36 7.13
CA TYR A 122 -12.37 8.05 6.41
C TYR A 122 -12.65 9.12 5.35
N GLN A 123 -13.19 8.71 4.20
CA GLN A 123 -13.60 9.63 3.15
C GLN A 123 -15.08 9.97 3.33
N GLU A 124 -15.38 11.24 3.55
CA GLU A 124 -16.74 11.71 3.84
C GLU A 124 -16.94 13.16 3.37
N GLU A 125 -18.20 13.59 3.32
CA GLU A 125 -18.57 14.98 3.08
C GLU A 125 -18.53 15.76 4.39
N ASP A 126 -18.10 17.03 4.32
CA ASP A 126 -18.27 17.95 5.45
C ASP A 126 -19.70 18.49 5.55
N ASP A 127 -19.95 19.36 6.53
CA ASP A 127 -21.27 19.95 6.80
C ASP A 127 -21.86 20.77 5.63
N VAL A 128 -21.05 21.10 4.61
CA VAL A 128 -21.47 21.85 3.42
C VAL A 128 -21.41 21.01 2.14
N GLY A 129 -21.19 19.70 2.25
CA GLY A 129 -21.19 18.75 1.13
C GLY A 129 -19.85 18.64 0.39
N GLU A 130 -18.76 19.19 0.92
CA GLU A 130 -17.45 19.09 0.29
C GLU A 130 -16.78 17.77 0.68
N MET A 131 -16.48 16.93 -0.31
CA MET A 131 -15.81 15.63 -0.11
C MET A 131 -14.35 15.80 0.33
N GLY A 132 -13.99 15.20 1.46
CA GLY A 132 -12.64 15.21 2.02
C GLY A 132 -12.23 13.87 2.63
N ILE A 133 -10.97 13.78 3.07
CA ILE A 133 -10.48 12.67 3.90
C ILE A 133 -10.35 13.21 5.32
N ASN A 134 -11.20 12.76 6.24
CA ASN A 134 -11.11 13.12 7.64
C ASN A 134 -10.05 12.26 8.34
N LEU A 135 -9.08 12.91 8.99
CA LEU A 135 -8.14 12.25 9.88
C LEU A 135 -8.55 12.49 11.33
N SER A 136 -8.89 11.41 12.02
CA SER A 136 -9.20 11.44 13.45
C SER A 136 -7.98 11.84 14.27
N LYS A 137 -8.21 12.55 15.39
CA LYS A 137 -7.16 12.85 16.38
C LYS A 137 -6.55 11.59 16.99
N GLU A 138 -7.28 10.48 16.95
CA GLU A 138 -6.83 9.18 17.45
C GLU A 138 -5.83 8.50 16.52
N LEU A 139 -5.65 8.99 15.28
CA LEU A 139 -4.83 8.36 14.23
C LEU A 139 -3.43 7.99 14.71
N VAL A 140 -2.74 8.92 15.38
CA VAL A 140 -1.36 8.70 15.86
C VAL A 140 -1.31 7.59 16.90
N ALA A 141 -2.27 7.58 17.83
CA ALA A 141 -2.32 6.57 18.87
C ALA A 141 -2.67 5.18 18.31
N VAL A 142 -3.71 5.06 17.46
CA VAL A 142 -4.06 3.76 16.84
C VAL A 142 -2.97 3.22 15.92
N ALA A 143 -2.28 4.10 15.19
CA ALA A 143 -1.15 3.72 14.36
C ALA A 143 0.03 3.26 15.22
N GLY A 144 0.29 3.95 16.35
CA GLY A 144 1.29 3.57 17.33
C GLY A 144 1.02 2.18 17.93
N ASP A 145 -0.21 1.92 18.37
CA ASP A 145 -0.63 0.62 18.91
C ASP A 145 -0.43 -0.50 17.88
N THR A 146 -0.88 -0.26 16.64
CA THR A 146 -0.77 -1.24 15.54
C THR A 146 0.69 -1.50 15.16
N LEU A 147 1.51 -0.45 15.12
CA LEU A 147 2.94 -0.54 14.83
C LEU A 147 3.68 -1.29 15.95
N HIS A 148 3.36 -1.01 17.21
CA HIS A 148 3.94 -1.70 18.36
C HIS A 148 3.67 -3.21 18.29
N THR A 149 2.41 -3.62 18.04
CA THR A 149 2.07 -5.03 17.81
C THR A 149 2.83 -5.62 16.63
N ASN A 150 2.99 -4.88 15.53
CA ASN A 150 3.76 -5.34 14.37
C ASN A 150 5.25 -5.54 14.70
N ILE A 151 5.87 -4.60 15.40
CA ILE A 151 7.28 -4.65 15.83
C ILE A 151 7.53 -5.85 16.73
N LEU A 152 6.63 -6.12 17.69
CA LEU A 152 6.74 -7.32 18.53
C LEU A 152 6.63 -8.61 17.69
N GLY A 153 5.70 -8.65 16.74
CA GLY A 153 5.53 -9.78 15.84
C GLY A 153 6.78 -10.06 15.00
N ILE A 154 7.32 -9.05 14.31
CA ILE A 154 8.54 -9.23 13.50
C ILE A 154 9.78 -9.45 14.36
N GLY A 155 9.86 -8.82 15.53
CA GLY A 155 10.98 -8.94 16.48
C GLY A 155 11.26 -10.39 16.85
N SER A 156 10.21 -11.15 17.13
CA SER A 156 10.31 -12.59 17.44
C SER A 156 10.91 -13.46 16.31
N LEU A 157 10.89 -12.96 15.08
CA LEU A 157 11.39 -13.68 13.90
C LEU A 157 12.82 -13.28 13.51
N VAL A 158 13.29 -12.10 13.94
CA VAL A 158 14.56 -11.53 13.49
C VAL A 158 15.60 -11.35 14.60
N LEU A 159 15.17 -11.32 15.87
CA LEU A 159 16.08 -11.21 17.00
C LEU A 159 16.63 -12.60 17.37
N PRO A 160 17.89 -12.67 17.85
CA PRO A 160 18.41 -13.89 18.45
C PRO A 160 17.56 -14.33 19.65
N PRO A 161 17.48 -15.65 19.94
CA PRO A 161 16.81 -16.16 21.13
C PRO A 161 17.50 -15.73 22.43
#